data_AF-A0A1M6U7S0-F1
#
_entry.id   AF-A0A1M6U7S0-F1
#
_cell.length_a   1.000
_cell.length_b   1.000
_cell.length_c   1.000
_cell.angle_alpha   90.00
_cell.angle_beta   90.00
_cell.angle_gamma   90.00
#
_symmetry.space_group_name_H-M   'P 1'
#
loop_
_entity.id
_entity.type
_entity.pdbx_description
1 polymer ?
#
loop_
_entity_poly.entity_id
_entity_poly.type
_entity_poly.pdbx_seq_one_letter_code
_entity_poly.pdbx_strand_id
1 'polypeptide(L)'
;MTVESLKYRLSMIFMIGLVIVVVGYLVYKNYVKSQSGVRYTVCEITTKYISAKDVGKKFEYVVEGKRLEGICTSQKCIDAQIGSRFLMKFWVDNPEWTEVYFDVPVSSEMEVPDKGWVTPPSGRSVR
;
A
#
# COMPACT_ATOMS: atom_id res chain seq x y z
N MET A 1 38.95 8.99 -31.22
CA MET A 1 37.71 8.90 -30.41
C MET A 1 37.37 10.31 -29.96
N THR A 2 36.26 10.90 -30.42
CA THR A 2 35.94 12.31 -30.10
C THR A 2 35.34 12.40 -28.69
N VAL A 3 35.57 13.52 -28.00
CA VAL A 3 35.02 13.78 -26.66
C VAL A 3 33.49 13.60 -26.63
N GLU A 4 32.82 13.92 -27.74
CA GLU A 4 31.38 13.72 -27.94
C GLU A 4 30.97 12.23 -27.90
N SER A 5 31.74 11.35 -28.54
CA SER A 5 31.49 9.91 -28.52
C SER A 5 31.68 9.28 -27.13
N LEU A 6 32.56 9.86 -26.29
CA LEU A 6 32.75 9.43 -24.91
C LEU A 6 31.57 9.84 -24.01
N LYS A 7 31.11 11.09 -24.14
CA LYS A 7 29.93 11.60 -23.42
C LYS A 7 28.68 10.78 -23.73
N TYR A 8 28.47 10.44 -25.00
CA TYR A 8 27.34 9.61 -25.42
C TYR A 8 27.39 8.20 -24.81
N ARG A 9 28.56 7.56 -24.81
CA ARG A 9 28.74 6.23 -24.19
C ARG A 9 28.48 6.25 -22.69
N LEU A 10 29.00 7.25 -21.98
CA LEU A 10 28.76 7.42 -20.54
C LEU A 10 27.28 7.64 -20.23
N SER A 11 26.60 8.49 -21.02
CA SER A 11 25.16 8.71 -20.89
C SER A 11 24.34 7.43 -21.14
N MET A 12 24.71 6.64 -22.15
CA MET A 12 24.04 5.36 -22.43
C MET A 12 24.22 4.35 -21.29
N ILE A 13 25.45 4.21 -20.76
CA ILE A 13 25.73 3.33 -19.62
C ILE A 13 24.91 3.76 -18.40
N PHE A 14 24.85 5.07 -18.12
CA PHE A 14 24.04 5.60 -17.04
C PHE A 14 22.55 5.26 -17.21
N MET A 15 22.00 5.46 -18.42
CA MET A 15 20.62 5.13 -18.73
C MET A 15 20.32 3.64 -18.57
N ILE A 16 21.22 2.77 -19.05
CA ILE A 16 21.08 1.31 -18.87
C ILE A 16 21.12 0.95 -17.38
N GLY A 17 22.04 1.54 -16.61
CA GLY A 17 22.12 1.34 -15.17
C GLY A 17 20.82 1.74 -14.46
N LEU A 18 20.25 2.89 -14.82
CA LEU A 18 18.99 3.37 -14.27
C LEU A 18 17.83 2.42 -14.58
N VAL A 19 17.75 1.91 -15.82
CA VAL A 19 16.74 0.92 -16.21
C VAL A 19 16.90 -0.38 -15.42
N ILE A 20 18.13 -0.88 -15.26
CA ILE A 20 18.40 -2.10 -14.47
C ILE A 20 17.97 -1.92 -13.02
N VAL A 21 18.25 -0.77 -12.40
CA VAL A 21 17.85 -0.49 -11.02
C VAL A 21 16.32 -0.47 -10.88
N VAL A 22 15.62 0.19 -11.79
CA VAL A 22 14.15 0.27 -11.76
C VAL A 22 13.53 -1.12 -11.96
N VAL A 23 13.97 -1.87 -12.98
CA VAL A 23 13.47 -3.23 -13.24
C VAL A 23 13.81 -4.16 -12.09
N GLY A 24 15.03 -4.11 -11.57
CA GLY A 24 15.48 -4.89 -10.43
C GLY A 24 14.63 -4.64 -9.19
N TYR A 25 14.30 -3.39 -8.89
CA TYR A 25 13.39 -3.03 -7.80
C TYR A 25 11.98 -3.61 -8.00
N LEU A 26 11.43 -3.54 -9.22
CA LEU A 26 10.11 -4.11 -9.51
C LEU A 26 10.09 -5.64 -9.38
N VAL A 27 11.14 -6.32 -9.85
CA VAL A 27 11.30 -7.78 -9.69
C VAL A 27 11.42 -8.15 -8.22
N TYR A 28 12.26 -7.45 -7.45
CA TYR A 28 12.39 -7.65 -6.01
C TYR A 28 11.05 -7.46 -5.29
N LYS A 29 10.34 -6.37 -5.57
CA LYS A 29 9.03 -6.08 -4.99
C LYS A 29 8.03 -7.20 -5.25
N ASN A 30 7.95 -7.67 -6.49
CA ASN A 30 7.04 -8.77 -6.85
C ASN A 30 7.47 -10.11 -6.24
N TYR A 31 8.77 -10.38 -6.16
CA TYR A 31 9.30 -11.58 -5.51
C TYR A 31 8.91 -11.62 -4.03
N VAL A 32 9.14 -10.53 -3.29
CA VAL A 32 8.74 -10.42 -1.88
C VAL A 32 7.23 -10.55 -1.72
N LYS A 33 6.43 -9.88 -2.56
CA LYS A 33 4.96 -10.02 -2.52
C LYS A 33 4.45 -11.44 -2.77
N SER A 34 5.16 -12.21 -3.58
CA SER A 34 4.80 -13.59 -3.93
C SER A 34 5.13 -14.58 -2.83
N GLN A 35 6.25 -14.37 -2.12
CA GLN A 35 6.70 -15.25 -1.03
C GLN A 35 6.10 -14.85 0.33
N SER A 36 5.81 -13.58 0.53
CA SER A 36 5.26 -13.08 1.79
C SER A 36 3.84 -13.59 2.01
N GLY A 37 3.59 -14.08 3.22
CA GLY A 37 2.23 -14.30 3.69
C GLY A 37 1.40 -13.02 3.62
N VAL A 38 0.11 -13.18 3.33
CA VAL A 38 -0.87 -12.08 3.37
C VAL A 38 -1.71 -12.21 4.63
N ARG A 39 -1.97 -11.07 5.26
CA ARG A 39 -2.84 -10.97 6.43
C ARG A 39 -3.85 -9.87 6.22
N TYR A 40 -4.97 -9.97 6.92
CA TYR A 40 -6.06 -9.02 6.85
C TYR A 40 -6.17 -8.27 8.16
N THR A 41 -6.51 -7.00 8.11
CA THR A 41 -6.79 -6.16 9.29
C THR A 41 -7.85 -5.13 8.92
N VAL A 42 -8.15 -4.22 9.83
CA VAL A 42 -9.08 -3.12 9.62
C VAL A 42 -8.30 -1.82 9.62
N CYS A 43 -8.51 -1.00 8.59
CA CYS A 43 -8.09 0.39 8.62
C CYS A 43 -9.25 1.31 8.95
N GLU A 44 -8.93 2.44 9.55
CA GLU A 44 -9.84 3.56 9.76
C GLU A 44 -9.40 4.76 8.93
N ILE A 45 -10.34 5.41 8.25
CA ILE A 45 -10.08 6.66 7.53
C ILE A 45 -10.03 7.81 8.53
N THR A 46 -8.89 8.48 8.69
CA THR A 46 -8.74 9.47 9.78
C THR A 46 -8.80 10.91 9.33
N THR A 47 -8.08 11.27 8.26
CA THR A 47 -7.92 12.69 7.88
C THR A 47 -7.90 12.87 6.36
N LYS A 48 -8.28 14.05 5.88
CA LYS A 48 -8.08 14.41 4.46
C LYS A 48 -6.60 14.55 4.15
N TYR A 49 -6.18 14.01 3.02
CA TYR A 49 -4.85 14.23 2.47
C TYR A 49 -4.96 15.17 1.28
N ILE A 50 -4.22 16.28 1.31
CA ILE A 50 -4.14 17.23 0.21
C ILE A 50 -2.67 17.51 -0.03
N SER A 51 -2.24 17.32 -1.26
CA SER A 51 -0.91 17.68 -1.75
C SER A 51 -1.04 18.51 -3.03
N ALA A 52 0.08 19.06 -3.52
CA ALA A 52 0.09 19.81 -4.77
C ALA A 52 -0.34 18.98 -6.00
N LYS A 53 -0.28 17.64 -5.92
CA LYS A 53 -0.56 16.74 -7.05
C LYS A 53 -1.83 15.92 -6.85
N ASP A 54 -2.14 15.56 -5.61
CA ASP A 54 -3.16 14.58 -5.28
C ASP A 54 -4.03 15.01 -4.11
N VAL A 55 -5.31 14.66 -4.19
CA VAL A 55 -6.29 14.73 -3.10
C VAL A 55 -6.69 13.30 -2.73
N GLY A 56 -6.78 13.03 -1.44
CA GLY A 56 -7.06 11.69 -0.92
C GLY A 56 -7.44 11.72 0.55
N LYS A 57 -7.27 10.58 1.21
CA LYS A 57 -7.39 10.48 2.67
C LYS A 57 -6.25 9.67 3.25
N LYS A 58 -5.91 9.99 4.49
CA LYS A 58 -5.08 9.17 5.35
C LYS A 58 -5.93 8.09 5.98
N PHE A 59 -5.36 6.91 6.10
CA PHE A 59 -5.93 5.81 6.84
C PHE A 59 -4.89 5.27 7.82
N GLU A 60 -5.38 4.69 8.89
CA GLU A 60 -4.54 4.18 9.97
C GLU A 60 -5.00 2.78 10.36
N TYR A 61 -4.04 1.95 10.75
CA TYR A 61 -4.29 0.57 11.12
C TYR A 61 -3.25 0.12 12.13
N VAL A 62 -3.57 -0.95 12.87
CA VAL A 62 -2.70 -1.51 13.89
C VAL A 62 -2.31 -2.93 13.48
N VAL A 63 -1.02 -3.20 13.50
CA VAL A 63 -0.43 -4.53 13.28
C VAL A 63 0.69 -4.73 14.29
N GLU A 64 0.65 -5.84 15.02
CA GLU A 64 1.64 -6.20 16.05
C GLU A 64 1.86 -5.09 17.08
N GLY A 65 0.77 -4.44 17.51
CA GLY A 65 0.80 -3.32 18.46
C GLY A 65 1.39 -2.02 17.91
N LYS A 66 1.80 -1.98 16.63
CA LYS A 66 2.29 -0.77 15.98
C LYS A 66 1.19 -0.12 15.18
N ARG A 67 0.99 1.18 15.39
CA ARG A 67 0.12 2.02 14.57
C ARG A 67 0.89 2.42 13.31
N LEU A 68 0.31 2.11 12.17
CA LEU A 68 0.84 2.42 10.85
C LEU A 68 -0.14 3.34 10.12
N GLU A 69 0.38 4.17 9.24
CA GLU A 69 -0.41 5.10 8.45
C GLU A 69 -0.18 4.85 6.95
N GLY A 70 -1.21 5.11 6.16
CA GLY A 70 -1.13 5.09 4.71
C GLY A 70 -1.96 6.20 4.08
N ILE A 71 -1.73 6.43 2.79
CA ILE A 71 -2.46 7.41 2.00
C ILE A 71 -3.18 6.67 0.88
N CYS A 72 -4.47 6.96 0.70
CA CYS A 72 -5.23 6.52 -0.46
C CYS A 72 -5.73 7.72 -1.27
N THR A 73 -5.66 7.61 -2.59
CA THR A 73 -6.06 8.65 -3.55
C THR A 73 -7.09 8.14 -4.56
N SER A 74 -7.57 6.91 -4.42
CA SER A 74 -8.61 6.36 -5.28
C SER A 74 -9.94 7.09 -5.07
N GLN A 75 -10.81 7.10 -6.09
CA GLN A 75 -12.13 7.73 -5.99
C GLN A 75 -12.94 7.18 -4.80
N LYS A 76 -12.92 5.86 -4.60
CA LYS A 76 -13.59 5.20 -3.45
C LYS A 76 -13.08 5.73 -2.10
N CYS A 77 -11.79 6.01 -1.98
CA CYS A 77 -11.20 6.62 -0.78
C CYS A 77 -11.65 8.08 -0.59
N ILE A 78 -11.70 8.85 -1.68
CA ILE A 78 -12.18 10.23 -1.67
C ILE A 78 -13.65 10.30 -1.25
N ASP A 79 -14.45 9.29 -1.58
CA ASP A 79 -15.88 9.23 -1.21
C ASP A 79 -16.11 8.65 0.20
N ALA A 80 -15.21 7.81 0.72
CA ALA A 80 -15.34 7.15 2.03
C ALA A 80 -15.38 8.13 3.22
N GLN A 81 -16.31 8.00 4.18
CA GLN A 81 -16.39 8.97 5.28
C GLN A 81 -15.21 8.87 6.26
N ILE A 82 -14.79 9.99 6.86
CA ILE A 82 -13.83 9.98 7.98
C ILE A 82 -14.46 9.24 9.18
N GLY A 83 -13.69 8.42 9.86
CA GLY A 83 -14.12 7.48 10.90
C GLY A 83 -14.68 6.16 10.35
N SER A 84 -14.84 6.03 9.02
CA SER A 84 -15.26 4.75 8.43
C SER A 84 -14.14 3.72 8.51
N ARG A 85 -14.51 2.49 8.83
CA ARG A 85 -13.61 1.34 8.95
C ARG A 85 -13.83 0.38 7.80
N PHE A 86 -12.73 -0.07 7.20
CA PHE A 86 -12.75 -0.97 6.04
C PHE A 86 -11.80 -2.13 6.25
N LEU A 87 -12.11 -3.25 5.62
CA LEU A 87 -11.18 -4.37 5.52
C LEU A 87 -9.97 -3.96 4.67
N MET A 88 -8.78 -4.36 5.09
CA MET A 88 -7.57 -4.22 4.29
C MET A 88 -6.75 -5.50 4.35
N LYS A 89 -5.89 -5.72 3.37
CA LYS A 89 -4.80 -6.69 3.46
C LYS A 89 -3.45 -5.99 3.53
N PHE A 90 -2.51 -6.65 4.18
CA PHE A 90 -1.10 -6.27 4.24
C PHE A 90 -0.21 -7.50 4.03
N TRP A 91 1.05 -7.26 3.63
CA TRP A 91 2.06 -8.31 3.47
C TRP A 91 2.89 -8.41 4.74
N VAL A 92 3.05 -9.62 5.28
CA VAL A 92 3.75 -9.84 6.57
C VAL A 92 5.19 -9.33 6.52
N ASP A 93 5.91 -9.59 5.42
CA ASP A 93 7.32 -9.19 5.30
C ASP A 93 7.48 -7.67 5.05
N ASN A 94 6.41 -6.98 4.65
CA ASN A 94 6.38 -5.53 4.52
C ASN A 94 4.97 -4.98 4.78
N PRO A 95 4.64 -4.69 6.06
CA PRO A 95 3.29 -4.26 6.46
C PRO A 95 2.84 -2.95 5.84
N GLU A 96 3.77 -2.10 5.37
CA GLU A 96 3.45 -0.85 4.67
C GLU A 96 2.81 -1.09 3.30
N TRP A 97 3.07 -2.25 2.69
CA TRP A 97 2.36 -2.66 1.49
C TRP A 97 0.97 -3.09 1.88
N THR A 98 -0.01 -2.35 1.39
CA THR A 98 -1.40 -2.48 1.80
C THR A 98 -2.33 -2.39 0.61
N GLU A 99 -3.51 -2.98 0.75
CA GLU A 99 -4.60 -2.83 -0.20
C GLU A 99 -5.93 -2.77 0.58
N VAL A 100 -6.66 -1.68 0.41
CA VAL A 100 -7.90 -1.41 1.15
C VAL A 100 -9.11 -1.83 0.31
N TYR A 101 -10.00 -2.59 0.92
CA TYR A 101 -11.24 -3.08 0.33
C TYR A 101 -12.42 -2.18 0.72
N PHE A 102 -12.60 -1.07 0.00
CA PHE A 102 -13.65 -0.10 0.28
C PHE A 102 -15.08 -0.64 0.13
N ASP A 103 -15.26 -1.76 -0.57
CA ASP A 103 -16.57 -2.42 -0.73
C ASP A 103 -16.95 -3.29 0.47
N VAL A 104 -16.06 -3.41 1.48
CA VAL A 104 -16.26 -4.23 2.68
C VAL A 104 -16.11 -3.33 3.92
N PRO A 105 -17.17 -2.56 4.27
CA PRO A 105 -17.19 -1.81 5.51
C PRO A 105 -17.20 -2.75 6.72
N VAL A 106 -16.55 -2.33 7.80
CA VAL A 106 -16.38 -3.14 9.00
C VAL A 106 -16.97 -2.41 10.21
N SER A 107 -17.71 -3.14 11.05
CA SER A 107 -18.27 -2.60 12.30
C SER A 107 -17.15 -2.18 13.26
N SER A 108 -17.41 -1.13 14.05
CA SER A 108 -16.49 -0.70 15.12
C SER A 108 -16.26 -1.76 16.19
N GLU A 109 -17.22 -2.67 16.36
CA GLU A 109 -17.19 -3.76 17.34
C GLU A 109 -16.41 -4.99 16.87
N MET A 110 -15.93 -5.02 15.62
CA MET A 110 -15.14 -6.15 15.13
C MET A 110 -13.80 -6.23 15.85
N GLU A 111 -13.58 -7.33 16.56
CA GLU A 111 -12.30 -7.64 17.20
C GLU A 111 -11.25 -7.96 16.16
N VAL A 112 -10.17 -7.17 16.14
CA VAL A 112 -9.05 -7.34 15.21
C VAL A 112 -7.90 -8.03 15.96
N PRO A 113 -7.45 -9.22 15.55
CA PRO A 113 -6.28 -9.85 16.13
C PRO A 113 -5.02 -9.00 15.91
N ASP A 114 -4.10 -8.97 16.86
CA ASP A 114 -2.85 -8.19 16.76
C ASP A 114 -2.05 -8.49 15.49
N LYS A 115 -2.01 -9.77 15.06
CA LYS A 115 -1.30 -10.21 13.85
C LYS A 115 -2.15 -10.16 12.58
N GLY A 116 -3.38 -9.67 12.67
CA GLY A 116 -4.38 -9.76 11.63
C GLY A 116 -4.87 -11.20 11.37
N TRP A 117 -5.91 -11.32 10.54
CA TRP A 117 -6.47 -12.60 10.16
C TRP A 117 -5.68 -13.25 9.01
N VAL A 118 -5.60 -14.58 9.01
CA VAL A 118 -5.09 -15.37 7.86
C VAL A 118 -6.09 -15.34 6.71
N THR A 119 -7.37 -15.35 7.04
CA THR A 119 -8.50 -15.37 6.10
C THR A 119 -9.39 -14.19 6.43
N PRO A 120 -9.89 -13.43 5.44
CA PRO A 120 -10.74 -12.29 5.74
C PRO A 120 -11.97 -12.77 6.53
N PRO A 121 -12.40 -12.02 7.56
CA PRO A 121 -13.59 -12.38 8.30
C PRO A 121 -14.77 -12.45 7.34
N SER A 122 -15.54 -13.54 7.40
CA SER A 122 -16.75 -13.74 6.60
C SER A 122 -17.88 -12.86 7.14
N GLY A 123 -17.72 -11.55 7.00
CA GLY A 123 -18.70 -10.55 7.42
C GLY A 123 -19.47 -10.04 6.22
N ARG A 124 -20.48 -10.79 5.76
CA ARG A 124 -21.63 -10.14 5.11
C ARG A 124 -22.35 -9.34 6.19
N SER A 125 -21.86 -8.15 6.50
CA SER A 125 -22.64 -7.16 7.23
C SER A 125 -23.63 -6.56 6.24
N VAL A 126 -24.78 -7.24 6.12
CA VAL A 126 -25.99 -6.73 5.50
C VAL A 126 -26.30 -5.35 6.08
N ARG A 127 -26.40 -4.34 5.21
CA ARG A 127 -27.46 -3.33 5.22
C ARG A 127 -27.60 -2.75 3.83
#